data_AF-A0A0M8Y9D0-F1
#
_entry.id   AF-A0A0M8Y9D0-F1
#
_cell.length_a   1.000
_cell.length_b   1.000
_cell.length_c   1.000
_cell.angle_alpha   90.00
_cell.angle_beta   90.00
_cell.angle_gamma   90.00
#
_symmetry.space_group_name_H-M   'P 1'
#
loop_
_entity.id
_entity.type
_entity.pdbx_description
1 polymer ?
#
loop_
_entity_poly.entity_id
_entity_poly.type
_entity_poly.pdbx_seq_one_letter_code
_entity_poly.pdbx_strand_id
1 'polypeptide(L)'
;MLSQKVLNMKLTSRSASRALAAALLVAATTGGAVLAATFSASAATTLGASAAATGRYFGAAVTANKLGDSTYVGILNREFNQVTAENEMKWDATEPSQGNFTFANGDRIANHARDSGMIIRGHALLGTRRNPSGPGWVPLRHCGLSTGLPSALTT
;
A
#
# COMPACT_ATOMS: atom_id res chain seq x y z
N MET A 1 26.83 -40.15 69.36
CA MET A 1 27.80 -39.14 68.91
C MET A 1 28.65 -39.74 67.80
N LEU A 2 28.74 -39.02 66.68
CA LEU A 2 29.62 -39.15 65.51
C LEU A 2 29.59 -40.44 64.67
N SER A 3 29.16 -40.32 63.40
CA SER A 3 30.11 -40.31 62.27
C SER A 3 29.33 -40.24 60.95
N GLN A 4 29.14 -39.03 60.39
CA GLN A 4 28.72 -38.91 58.99
C GLN A 4 29.92 -39.21 58.10
N LYS A 5 29.91 -40.38 57.47
CA LYS A 5 30.86 -40.75 56.42
C LYS A 5 30.50 -39.96 55.16
N VAL A 6 31.03 -38.74 55.04
CA VAL A 6 30.92 -37.93 53.83
C VAL A 6 31.57 -38.73 52.69
N LEU A 7 30.74 -39.21 51.78
CA LEU A 7 31.18 -39.90 50.58
C LEU A 7 31.81 -38.85 49.66
N ASN A 8 33.15 -38.74 49.66
CA ASN A 8 33.88 -37.91 48.71
C ASN A 8 33.68 -38.48 47.30
N MET A 9 32.63 -38.01 46.62
CA MET A 9 32.39 -38.27 45.20
C MET A 9 33.46 -37.51 44.40
N LYS A 10 34.60 -38.16 44.13
CA LYS A 10 35.54 -37.68 43.13
C LYS A 10 34.85 -37.78 41.77
N LEU A 11 34.30 -36.66 41.28
CA LEU A 11 33.90 -36.54 39.89
C LEU A 11 35.13 -36.81 39.03
N THR A 12 35.17 -37.99 38.40
CA THR A 12 36.21 -38.34 37.44
C THR A 12 36.02 -37.45 36.21
N SER A 13 37.11 -36.99 35.58
CA SER A 13 37.04 -35.99 34.49
C SER A 13 36.10 -36.39 33.34
N ARG A 14 35.86 -37.70 33.17
CA ARG A 14 34.96 -38.29 32.16
C ARG A 14 33.47 -38.00 32.40
N SER A 15 33.02 -37.80 33.65
CA SER A 15 31.61 -37.45 33.95
C SER A 15 31.33 -35.95 33.82
N ALA A 16 32.32 -35.10 34.07
CA ALA A 16 32.23 -33.65 33.83
C ALA A 16 32.09 -33.34 32.32
N SER A 17 32.84 -34.03 31.46
CA SER A 17 32.78 -33.83 30.00
C SER A 17 31.43 -34.23 29.39
N ARG A 18 30.77 -35.27 29.93
CA ARG A 18 29.43 -35.69 29.49
C ARG A 18 28.34 -34.73 29.95
N ALA A 19 28.45 -34.18 31.16
CA ALA A 19 27.53 -33.17 31.66
C ALA A 19 27.65 -31.84 30.86
N LEU A 20 28.86 -31.45 30.47
CA LEU A 20 29.09 -30.25 29.66
C LEU A 20 28.56 -30.41 28.23
N ALA A 21 28.75 -31.58 27.62
CA ALA A 21 28.21 -31.89 26.29
C ALA A 21 26.68 -31.92 26.28
N ALA A 22 26.05 -32.48 27.32
CA ALA A 22 24.59 -32.47 27.47
C ALA A 22 24.04 -31.05 27.72
N ALA A 23 24.74 -30.22 28.50
CA ALA A 23 24.34 -28.83 28.76
C ALA A 23 24.44 -27.95 27.50
N LEU A 24 25.47 -28.15 26.66
CA LEU A 24 25.63 -27.45 25.38
C LEU A 24 24.57 -27.85 24.35
N LEU A 25 24.17 -29.12 24.32
CA LEU A 25 23.08 -29.61 23.46
C LEU A 25 21.71 -29.04 23.86
N VAL A 26 21.44 -28.91 25.16
CA VAL A 26 20.19 -28.31 25.67
C VAL A 26 20.15 -26.79 25.45
N ALA A 27 21.28 -26.10 25.60
CA ALA A 27 21.38 -24.67 25.31
C ALA A 27 21.21 -24.36 23.80
N ALA A 28 21.70 -25.24 22.93
CA ALA A 28 21.54 -25.10 21.48
C ALA A 28 20.09 -25.30 21.02
N THR A 29 19.34 -26.23 21.65
CA THR A 29 17.93 -26.48 21.28
C THR A 29 16.96 -25.45 21.86
N THR A 30 17.22 -24.92 23.06
CA THR A 30 16.39 -23.85 23.65
C THR A 30 16.72 -22.47 23.08
N GLY A 31 18.00 -22.16 22.82
CA GLY A 31 18.40 -20.89 22.20
C GLY A 31 17.94 -20.74 20.74
N GLY A 32 18.02 -21.82 19.95
CA GLY A 32 17.56 -21.81 18.56
C GLY A 32 16.05 -21.65 18.40
N ALA A 33 15.26 -22.25 19.29
CA ALA A 33 13.81 -22.13 19.29
C ALA A 33 13.33 -20.71 19.68
N VAL A 34 14.02 -20.05 20.61
CA VAL A 34 13.69 -18.68 21.03
C VAL A 34 14.05 -17.66 19.93
N LEU A 35 15.14 -17.86 19.19
CA LEU A 35 15.52 -17.03 18.04
C LEU A 35 14.56 -17.22 16.84
N ALA A 36 14.06 -18.44 16.61
CA ALA A 36 13.09 -18.70 15.54
C ALA A 36 11.70 -18.10 15.84
N ALA A 37 11.29 -18.07 17.11
CA ALA A 37 10.02 -17.49 17.53
C ALA A 37 9.96 -15.95 17.38
N THR A 38 11.11 -15.26 17.44
CA THR A 38 11.16 -13.81 17.23
C THR A 38 11.00 -13.36 15.77
N PHE A 39 11.10 -14.28 14.80
CA PHE A 39 10.96 -13.99 13.37
C PHE A 39 9.74 -14.65 12.73
N SER A 40 8.68 -14.91 13.50
CA SER A 40 7.37 -15.21 12.88
C SER A 40 6.90 -13.99 12.10
N ALA A 41 7.23 -13.94 10.82
CA ALA A 41 6.64 -13.01 9.88
C ALA A 41 5.16 -13.35 9.78
N SER A 42 4.32 -12.55 10.41
CA SER A 42 2.88 -12.61 10.16
C SER A 42 2.67 -12.16 8.72
N ALA A 43 2.49 -13.11 7.79
CA ALA A 43 2.05 -12.80 6.45
C ALA A 43 0.69 -12.12 6.57
N ALA A 44 0.65 -10.82 6.28
CA ALA A 44 -0.61 -10.11 6.15
C ALA A 44 -1.45 -10.79 5.06
N THR A 45 -2.74 -10.99 5.32
CA THR A 45 -3.63 -11.76 4.42
C THR A 45 -4.23 -10.91 3.30
N THR A 46 -3.97 -9.60 3.29
CA THR A 46 -4.50 -8.64 2.32
C THR A 46 -3.38 -7.78 1.73
N LEU A 47 -3.63 -7.23 0.54
CA LEU A 47 -2.61 -6.46 -0.19
C LEU A 47 -2.17 -5.21 0.59
N GLY A 48 -3.14 -4.47 1.14
CA GLY A 48 -2.91 -3.27 1.93
C GLY A 48 -2.11 -3.53 3.20
N ALA A 49 -2.48 -4.57 3.96
CA ALA A 49 -1.74 -4.94 5.16
C ALA A 49 -0.31 -5.43 4.85
N SER A 50 -0.13 -6.15 3.74
CA SER A 50 1.20 -6.58 3.27
C SER A 50 2.09 -5.40 2.91
N ALA A 51 1.54 -4.39 2.23
CA ALA A 51 2.28 -3.16 1.93
C ALA A 51 2.61 -2.37 3.21
N ALA A 52 1.64 -2.26 4.12
CA ALA A 52 1.75 -1.50 5.37
C ALA A 52 2.84 -2.05 6.30
N ALA A 53 3.06 -3.37 6.29
CA ALA A 53 4.15 -4.01 7.04
C ALA A 53 5.56 -3.47 6.68
N THR A 54 5.69 -2.82 5.51
CA THR A 54 6.93 -2.18 5.06
C THR A 54 6.81 -0.64 4.96
N GLY A 55 5.79 -0.05 5.58
CA GLY A 55 5.53 1.39 5.54
C GLY A 55 5.00 1.90 4.20
N ARG A 56 4.46 1.01 3.35
CA ARG A 56 3.89 1.35 2.04
C ARG A 56 2.38 1.20 2.04
N TYR A 57 1.73 1.72 1.00
CA TYR A 57 0.32 1.49 0.73
C TYR A 57 0.14 0.68 -0.56
N PHE A 58 -0.99 -0.01 -0.68
CA PHE A 58 -1.45 -0.67 -1.89
C PHE A 58 -2.83 -0.14 -2.24
N GLY A 59 -2.96 0.43 -3.44
CA GLY A 59 -4.13 1.21 -3.82
C GLY A 59 -4.83 0.73 -5.08
N ALA A 60 -6.07 1.19 -5.24
CA ALA A 60 -6.93 0.92 -6.40
C ALA A 60 -7.45 2.21 -7.03
N ALA A 61 -7.74 2.15 -8.33
CA ALA A 61 -8.55 3.15 -9.02
C ALA A 61 -10.04 2.85 -8.76
N VAL A 62 -10.81 3.87 -8.41
CA VAL A 62 -12.21 3.75 -8.00
C VAL A 62 -13.08 4.70 -8.81
N THR A 63 -14.27 4.23 -9.19
CA THR A 63 -15.31 5.02 -9.85
C THR A 63 -16.53 5.17 -8.95
N ALA A 64 -17.13 6.36 -8.94
CA ALA A 64 -18.23 6.68 -8.01
C ALA A 64 -19.49 5.87 -8.27
N ASN A 65 -19.71 5.38 -9.50
CA ASN A 65 -20.84 4.53 -9.85
C ASN A 65 -20.72 3.08 -9.32
N LYS A 66 -19.52 2.64 -8.92
CA LYS A 66 -19.28 1.31 -8.34
C LYS A 66 -19.39 1.27 -6.82
N LEU A 67 -19.48 2.43 -6.14
CA LEU A 67 -19.62 2.50 -4.68
C LEU A 67 -20.97 1.98 -4.15
N GLY A 68 -21.94 1.72 -5.02
CA GLY A 68 -23.20 1.03 -4.65
C GLY A 68 -23.14 -0.49 -4.77
N ASP A 69 -22.06 -1.06 -5.34
CA ASP A 69 -21.90 -2.50 -5.51
C ASP A 69 -21.20 -3.09 -4.28
N SER A 70 -21.93 -3.90 -3.52
CA SER A 70 -21.45 -4.48 -2.26
C SER A 70 -20.27 -5.45 -2.46
N THR A 71 -20.19 -6.13 -3.60
CA THR A 71 -19.07 -7.04 -3.89
C THR A 71 -17.82 -6.22 -4.19
N TYR A 72 -17.96 -5.19 -5.01
CA TYR A 72 -16.87 -4.27 -5.33
C TYR A 72 -16.33 -3.59 -4.07
N VAL A 73 -17.22 -2.99 -3.27
CA VAL A 73 -16.83 -2.30 -2.03
C VAL A 73 -16.26 -3.26 -0.99
N GLY A 74 -16.80 -4.47 -0.88
CA GLY A 74 -16.29 -5.49 0.03
C GLY A 74 -14.85 -5.90 -0.29
N ILE A 75 -14.50 -6.04 -1.57
CA ILE A 75 -13.12 -6.30 -1.99
C ILE A 75 -12.26 -5.06 -1.79
N LEU A 76 -12.75 -3.88 -2.19
CA LEU A 76 -12.04 -2.61 -2.05
C LEU A 76 -11.59 -2.38 -0.59
N ASN A 77 -12.53 -2.51 0.35
CA ASN A 77 -12.30 -2.26 1.76
C ASN A 77 -11.43 -3.32 2.45
N ARG A 78 -11.44 -4.56 1.93
CA ARG A 78 -10.61 -5.63 2.48
C ARG A 78 -9.17 -5.55 1.98
N GLU A 79 -8.98 -5.29 0.69
CA GLU A 79 -7.67 -5.47 0.05
C GLU A 79 -6.83 -4.19 0.00
N PHE A 80 -7.43 -3.00 -0.03
CA PHE A 80 -6.71 -1.76 -0.31
C PHE A 80 -6.73 -0.78 0.87
N ASN A 81 -5.66 -0.01 1.01
CA ASN A 81 -5.56 1.07 2.00
C ASN A 81 -5.31 2.44 1.36
N GLN A 82 -5.45 2.53 0.03
CA GLN A 82 -5.35 3.77 -0.73
C GLN A 82 -6.31 3.76 -1.93
N VAL A 83 -6.97 4.87 -2.22
CA VAL A 83 -7.84 5.01 -3.39
C VAL A 83 -7.52 6.24 -4.23
N THR A 84 -7.59 6.07 -5.54
CA THR A 84 -7.44 7.13 -6.52
C THR A 84 -8.74 7.20 -7.33
N ALA A 85 -9.34 8.37 -7.46
CA ALA A 85 -10.49 8.51 -8.37
C ALA A 85 -10.04 8.24 -9.81
N GLU A 86 -10.75 7.35 -10.52
CA GLU A 86 -10.37 6.97 -11.88
C GLU A 86 -10.54 8.16 -12.85
N ASN A 87 -11.65 8.88 -12.72
CA ASN A 87 -11.97 10.03 -13.58
C ASN A 87 -12.58 11.22 -12.84
N GLU A 88 -13.19 11.00 -11.68
CA GLU A 88 -14.05 11.94 -10.98
C GLU A 88 -13.32 13.15 -10.38
N MET A 89 -11.99 13.12 -10.35
CA MET A 89 -11.12 14.24 -9.94
C MET A 89 -10.26 14.78 -11.09
N LYS A 90 -10.55 14.40 -12.33
CA LYS A 90 -9.93 15.00 -13.51
C LYS A 90 -10.60 16.33 -13.84
N TRP A 91 -9.87 17.17 -14.56
CA TRP A 91 -10.27 18.56 -14.81
C TRP A 91 -11.64 18.65 -15.50
N ASP A 92 -11.89 17.83 -16.52
CA ASP A 92 -13.19 17.75 -17.20
C ASP A 92 -14.35 17.36 -16.28
N ALA A 93 -14.09 16.48 -15.30
CA ALA A 93 -15.08 16.11 -14.29
C ALA A 93 -15.30 17.22 -13.25
N THR A 94 -14.24 17.93 -12.85
CA THR A 94 -14.31 18.95 -11.80
C THR A 94 -14.70 20.34 -12.29
N GLU A 95 -14.47 20.67 -13.56
CA GLU A 95 -14.77 21.97 -14.18
C GLU A 95 -15.30 21.79 -15.62
N PRO A 96 -16.52 21.25 -15.79
CA PRO A 96 -17.08 20.93 -17.10
C PRO A 96 -17.24 22.17 -18.02
N SER A 97 -17.44 23.35 -17.43
CA SER A 97 -17.41 24.64 -18.13
C SER A 97 -16.58 25.64 -17.33
N GLN A 98 -15.91 26.59 -18.00
CA GLN A 98 -14.98 27.52 -17.35
C GLN A 98 -15.64 28.25 -16.17
N GLY A 99 -15.01 28.17 -15.00
CA GLY A 99 -15.47 28.76 -13.75
C GLY A 99 -16.63 28.03 -13.07
N ASN A 100 -17.14 26.94 -13.64
CA ASN A 100 -18.23 26.14 -13.08
C ASN A 100 -17.67 24.83 -12.53
N PHE A 101 -17.40 24.82 -11.22
CA PHE A 101 -16.85 23.66 -10.54
C PHE A 101 -17.93 22.75 -9.98
N THR A 102 -17.68 21.45 -10.05
CA THR A 102 -18.45 20.43 -9.33
C THR A 102 -17.50 19.38 -8.75
N PHE A 103 -17.72 19.00 -7.50
CA PHE A 103 -16.92 17.99 -6.82
C PHE A 103 -17.73 16.78 -6.39
N ALA A 104 -19.03 16.73 -6.72
CA ALA A 104 -19.97 15.76 -6.14
C ALA A 104 -19.51 14.30 -6.23
N ASN A 105 -19.04 13.85 -7.39
CA ASN A 105 -18.57 12.47 -7.55
C ASN A 105 -17.17 12.24 -6.95
N GLY A 106 -16.29 13.24 -6.99
CA GLY A 106 -15.00 13.20 -6.31
C GLY A 106 -15.16 13.11 -4.80
N ASP A 107 -16.08 13.88 -4.22
CA ASP A 107 -16.40 13.91 -2.80
C ASP A 107 -16.98 12.59 -2.32
N ARG A 108 -17.78 11.90 -3.15
CA ARG A 108 -18.25 10.54 -2.81
C ARG A 108 -17.09 9.57 -2.60
N ILE A 109 -16.07 9.63 -3.45
CA ILE A 109 -14.87 8.78 -3.33
C ILE A 109 -14.01 9.23 -2.15
N ALA A 110 -13.85 10.55 -1.95
CA ALA A 110 -13.09 11.10 -0.83
C ALA A 110 -13.72 10.73 0.52
N ASN A 111 -15.04 10.82 0.64
CA ASN A 111 -15.77 10.44 1.85
C ASN A 111 -15.65 8.94 2.11
N HIS A 112 -15.83 8.08 1.08
CA HIS A 112 -15.60 6.64 1.21
C HIS A 112 -14.20 6.31 1.73
N ALA A 113 -13.18 6.97 1.17
CA ALA A 113 -11.80 6.80 1.60
C ALA A 113 -11.61 7.18 3.07
N ARG A 114 -12.15 8.34 3.48
CA ARG A 114 -12.05 8.85 4.85
C ARG A 114 -12.75 7.92 5.84
N ASP A 115 -13.97 7.51 5.52
CA ASP A 115 -14.78 6.62 6.37
C ASP A 115 -14.15 5.23 6.51
N SER A 116 -13.43 4.78 5.47
CA SER A 116 -12.73 3.49 5.46
C SER A 116 -11.28 3.56 5.95
N GLY A 117 -10.80 4.72 6.43
CA GLY A 117 -9.43 4.90 6.91
C GLY A 117 -8.35 4.76 5.81
N MET A 118 -8.70 5.02 4.56
CA MET A 118 -7.81 4.91 3.40
C MET A 118 -7.13 6.23 3.07
N ILE A 119 -5.93 6.15 2.50
CA ILE A 119 -5.26 7.30 1.87
C ILE A 119 -5.98 7.64 0.56
N ILE A 120 -6.14 8.93 0.24
CA ILE A 120 -6.61 9.36 -1.08
C ILE A 120 -5.50 10.00 -1.90
N ARG A 121 -5.43 9.67 -3.18
CA ARG A 121 -4.57 10.37 -4.14
C ARG A 121 -5.42 11.13 -5.15
N GLY A 122 -5.19 12.44 -5.26
CA GLY A 122 -5.80 13.26 -6.30
C GLY A 122 -5.24 12.91 -7.67
N HIS A 123 -6.13 12.64 -8.63
CA HIS A 123 -5.78 12.32 -10.01
C HIS A 123 -6.84 12.91 -10.96
N ALA A 124 -6.54 13.96 -11.71
CA ALA A 124 -5.31 14.77 -11.68
C ALA A 124 -5.64 16.22 -12.03
N LEU A 125 -4.83 17.14 -11.51
CA LEU A 125 -5.01 18.58 -11.74
C LEU A 125 -4.75 18.97 -13.20
N LEU A 126 -3.75 18.37 -13.85
CA LEU A 126 -3.40 18.61 -15.25
C LEU A 126 -3.20 17.26 -15.98
N GLY A 127 -3.91 17.08 -17.10
CA GLY A 127 -3.85 15.87 -17.94
C GLY A 127 -2.78 15.94 -19.05
N THR A 128 -2.61 14.83 -19.79
CA THR A 128 -1.68 14.75 -20.94
C THR A 128 -2.46 14.74 -22.27
N ARG A 129 -1.86 15.23 -23.36
CA ARG A 129 -2.53 15.43 -24.67
C ARG A 129 -3.18 14.17 -25.30
N ARG A 130 -2.79 12.96 -24.87
CA ARG A 130 -3.38 11.68 -25.34
C ARG A 130 -4.66 11.30 -24.58
N ASN A 131 -4.86 11.85 -23.39
CA ASN A 131 -6.08 11.71 -22.62
C ASN A 131 -6.62 13.14 -22.39
N PRO A 132 -7.50 13.65 -23.27
CA PRO A 132 -8.04 15.00 -23.15
C PRO A 132 -9.04 15.05 -22.00
N SER A 133 -8.57 14.81 -20.78
CA SER A 133 -9.27 15.13 -19.54
C SER A 133 -9.25 16.64 -19.28
N GLY A 134 -8.76 17.43 -20.24
CA GLY A 134 -8.97 18.86 -20.28
C GLY A 134 -10.39 19.12 -20.80
N PRO A 135 -11.18 19.94 -20.11
CA PRO A 135 -12.53 20.23 -20.57
C PRO A 135 -12.52 20.97 -21.92
N GLY A 136 -13.57 20.78 -22.72
CA GLY A 136 -13.64 21.28 -24.10
C GLY A 136 -13.54 22.80 -24.26
N TRP A 137 -13.68 23.57 -23.16
CA TRP A 137 -13.49 25.02 -23.15
C TRP A 137 -12.01 25.45 -23.07
N VAL A 138 -11.08 24.54 -22.75
CA VAL A 138 -9.63 24.83 -22.76
C VAL A 138 -9.14 24.76 -24.21
N PRO A 139 -8.60 25.86 -24.78
CA PRO A 139 -8.09 25.83 -26.14
C PRO A 139 -6.91 24.88 -26.26
N LEU A 140 -6.97 23.90 -27.17
CA LEU A 140 -5.79 23.17 -27.59
C LEU A 140 -4.93 24.12 -28.42
N ARG A 141 -4.01 24.84 -27.77
CA ARG A 141 -2.98 25.56 -28.52
C ARG A 141 -2.04 24.52 -29.12
N HIS A 142 -2.24 24.23 -30.40
CA HIS A 142 -1.16 23.71 -31.23
C HIS A 142 -0.02 24.73 -31.14
N CYS A 143 1.17 24.30 -30.68
CA CYS A 143 2.38 25.06 -30.94
C CYS A 143 2.43 25.22 -32.46
N GLY A 144 2.30 26.45 -32.96
CA GLY A 144 2.12 26.72 -34.38
C GLY A 144 3.24 26.10 -35.22
N LEU A 145 2.87 25.16 -36.09
CA LEU A 145 3.29 25.30 -37.48
C LEU A 145 2.14 26.04 -38.17
N SER A 146 2.36 27.32 -38.38
CA SER A 146 1.55 28.15 -39.25
C SER A 146 1.53 27.53 -40.65
N THR A 147 0.41 26.93 -41.06
CA THR A 147 0.09 26.83 -42.50
C THR A 147 -0.44 28.19 -42.95
N GLY A 148 0.44 29.19 -42.91
CA GLY A 148 0.17 30.53 -43.43
C GLY A 148 0.63 30.62 -44.87
N LEU A 149 -0.18 30.09 -45.80
CA LEU A 149 -0.15 30.54 -47.19
C LEU A 149 -1.49 31.23 -47.46
N PRO A 150 -1.55 32.57 -47.53
CA PRO A 150 -2.76 33.24 -47.96
C PRO A 150 -3.00 32.92 -49.44
N SER A 151 -4.12 32.28 -49.74
CA SER A 151 -4.66 32.22 -51.09
C SER A 151 -5.04 33.63 -51.54
N ALA A 152 -4.12 34.31 -52.19
CA ALA A 152 -4.36 35.56 -52.89
C ALA A 152 -3.65 35.53 -54.24
N LEU A 153 -4.24 34.83 -55.21
CA LEU A 153 -4.25 35.24 -56.62
C LEU A 153 -5.19 34.32 -57.41
N THR A 154 -6.40 34.79 -57.67
CA THR A 154 -7.17 34.38 -58.85
C THR A 154 -7.88 35.62 -59.35
N THR A 155 -7.21 36.30 -60.28
CA THR A 155 -7.83 37.08 -61.34
C THR A 155 -6.89 36.99 -62.54
#